data_AF-A0A3Q3AAM0-F1
#
_entry.id   AF-A0A3Q3AAM0-F1
#
_cell.length_a   1.000
_cell.length_b   1.000
_cell.length_c   1.000
_cell.angle_alpha   90.00
_cell.angle_beta   90.00
_cell.angle_gamma   90.00
#
_symmetry.space_group_name_H-M   'P 1'
#
loop_
_entity.id
_entity.type
_entity.pdbx_description
1 polymer ?
#
loop_
_entity_poly.entity_id
_entity_poly.type
_entity_poly.pdbx_seq_one_letter_code
_entity_poly.pdbx_strand_id
1 'polypeptide(L)'
;MRLAPQPSARPLRLPLILLLLLHVLLLGAAVVSSPVVSAGCPDRCVCDEQLVVQCAGQHLTTFPADLPLATRQLIISNNRIAELPPLALNYLSDLVYLDCSNNSLTEVSQSTFGNLRKLAYLDLSFNTLRRVEDRTFGPLASLVMLRMTDNPGLSEIHPDAFAENKALQVVDVSRNNLTVLNISSLLALPALRSVGLSGNPWSCRCDNEDLSLWVHLESFKFQDEGQTVCGSPADMQGRRLGEVGIQLRTLCHQTLGSWDYLFFVVIGFVIFAAGTVSAWLMGVVMVLYERYIKKKDEQLDLENEDESNETSHSSRGRKDCNNRSLKNTYTV
;
A
#
# COMPACT_ATOMS: atom_id res chain seq x y z
N MET A 1 61.35 -39.86 -94.99
CA MET A 1 60.26 -40.75 -94.57
C MET A 1 60.26 -40.84 -93.06
N ARG A 2 59.09 -40.58 -92.42
CA ARG A 2 58.68 -41.00 -91.06
C ARG A 2 59.50 -40.43 -89.89
N LEU A 3 58.96 -40.05 -88.72
CA LEU A 3 57.63 -39.96 -88.11
C LEU A 3 57.87 -39.08 -86.86
N ALA A 4 56.98 -38.14 -86.55
CA ALA A 4 57.01 -37.40 -85.28
C ALA A 4 56.49 -38.28 -84.13
N PRO A 5 56.95 -38.07 -82.88
CA PRO A 5 56.15 -38.38 -81.70
C PRO A 5 55.83 -37.14 -80.86
N GLN A 6 54.63 -37.17 -80.26
CA GLN A 6 54.03 -36.16 -79.39
C GLN A 6 54.78 -35.92 -78.06
N PRO A 7 54.55 -34.78 -77.39
CA PRO A 7 55.03 -34.52 -76.03
C PRO A 7 54.11 -35.18 -74.98
N SER A 8 54.72 -35.86 -74.01
CA SER A 8 54.05 -36.44 -72.85
C SER A 8 53.74 -35.38 -71.77
N ALA A 9 52.50 -35.41 -71.30
CA ALA A 9 51.95 -34.50 -70.31
C ALA A 9 52.53 -34.74 -68.90
N ARG A 10 52.91 -33.66 -68.21
CA ARG A 10 53.23 -33.64 -66.77
C ARG A 10 51.94 -33.80 -65.93
N PRO A 11 51.96 -34.51 -64.79
CA PRO A 11 50.76 -34.70 -63.97
C PRO A 11 50.53 -33.47 -63.09
N LEU A 12 49.81 -32.48 -63.62
CA LEU A 12 49.33 -31.32 -62.87
C LEU A 12 48.03 -31.69 -62.12
N ARG A 13 48.05 -32.70 -61.25
CA ARG A 13 46.82 -33.19 -60.58
C ARG A 13 46.83 -33.17 -59.05
N LEU A 14 47.97 -32.98 -58.38
CA LEU A 14 47.98 -32.88 -56.91
C LEU A 14 47.68 -31.49 -56.32
N PRO A 15 48.19 -30.36 -56.84
CA PRO A 15 47.99 -29.08 -56.15
C PRO A 15 46.58 -28.52 -56.31
N LEU A 16 45.87 -28.88 -57.39
CA LEU A 16 44.51 -28.40 -57.65
C LEU A 16 43.47 -29.09 -56.73
N ILE A 17 43.66 -30.38 -56.45
CA ILE A 17 42.77 -31.15 -55.54
C ILE A 17 42.95 -30.69 -54.10
N LEU A 18 44.18 -30.37 -53.69
CA LEU A 18 44.47 -29.83 -52.36
C LEU A 18 43.91 -28.40 -52.20
N LEU A 19 43.97 -27.57 -53.25
CA LEU A 19 43.35 -26.23 -53.25
C LEU A 19 41.82 -26.30 -53.18
N LEU A 20 41.21 -27.24 -53.91
CA LEU A 20 39.76 -27.50 -53.88
C LEU A 20 39.31 -28.02 -52.52
N LEU A 21 40.05 -28.93 -51.88
CA LEU A 21 39.76 -29.41 -50.53
C LEU A 21 39.91 -28.30 -49.47
N LEU A 22 40.88 -27.40 -49.62
CA LEU A 22 41.04 -26.25 -48.72
C LEU A 22 39.88 -25.25 -48.86
N HIS A 23 39.38 -25.01 -50.08
CA HIS A 23 38.19 -24.17 -50.30
C HIS A 23 36.92 -24.83 -49.74
N VAL A 24 36.76 -26.15 -49.89
CA VAL A 24 35.63 -26.89 -49.32
C VAL A 24 35.67 -26.88 -47.78
N LEU A 25 36.86 -26.94 -47.17
CA LEU A 25 37.02 -26.87 -45.72
C LEU A 25 36.78 -25.44 -45.17
N LEU A 26 37.16 -24.39 -45.92
CA LEU A 26 36.88 -22.99 -45.59
C LEU A 26 35.40 -22.60 -45.76
N LEU A 27 34.69 -23.23 -46.71
CA LEU A 27 33.24 -23.06 -46.90
C LEU A 27 32.41 -23.84 -45.86
N GLY A 28 32.99 -24.86 -45.21
CA GLY A 28 32.34 -25.67 -44.18
C GLY A 28 32.30 -25.05 -42.77
N ALA A 29 32.96 -23.90 -42.56
CA ALA A 29 32.98 -23.18 -41.28
C ALA A 29 32.01 -21.98 -41.25
N ALA A 30 31.12 -21.85 -42.24
CA ALA A 30 29.92 -21.06 -42.06
C ALA A 30 28.96 -21.90 -41.20
N VAL A 31 29.08 -21.78 -39.88
CA VAL A 31 27.98 -22.10 -38.98
C VAL A 31 26.82 -21.22 -39.41
N VAL A 32 25.97 -21.75 -40.28
CA VAL A 32 24.63 -21.23 -40.48
C VAL A 32 23.95 -21.53 -39.15
N SER A 33 23.99 -20.56 -38.24
CA SER A 33 22.98 -20.45 -37.19
C SER A 33 21.66 -20.50 -37.95
N SER A 34 20.96 -21.63 -37.83
CA SER A 34 19.60 -21.78 -38.31
C SER A 34 18.83 -20.51 -37.94
N PRO A 35 18.05 -19.89 -38.84
CA PRO A 35 17.04 -18.98 -38.38
C PRO A 35 16.05 -19.88 -37.62
N VAL A 36 16.21 -19.95 -36.30
CA VAL A 36 15.09 -20.33 -35.45
C VAL A 36 14.02 -19.33 -35.83
N VAL A 37 12.95 -19.88 -36.39
CA VAL A 37 11.78 -19.18 -36.88
C VAL A 37 11.42 -18.05 -35.90
N SER A 38 11.74 -16.82 -36.29
CA SER A 38 11.25 -15.61 -35.64
C SER A 38 9.77 -15.53 -35.99
N ALA A 39 8.95 -16.27 -35.24
CA ALA A 39 7.52 -16.03 -35.24
C ALA A 39 7.29 -14.77 -34.40
N GLY A 40 7.29 -13.63 -35.08
CA GLY A 40 6.84 -12.34 -34.53
C GLY A 40 7.91 -11.61 -33.69
N CYS A 41 8.94 -11.06 -34.32
CA CYS A 41 9.61 -9.90 -33.75
C CYS A 41 9.08 -8.65 -34.47
N PRO A 42 8.63 -7.60 -33.78
CA PRO A 42 8.08 -6.42 -34.43
C PRO A 42 9.11 -5.74 -35.32
N ASP A 43 8.64 -5.16 -36.44
CA ASP A 43 9.48 -4.33 -37.30
C ASP A 43 10.07 -3.18 -36.47
N ARG A 44 11.40 -2.99 -36.57
CA ARG A 44 12.22 -2.02 -35.80
C ARG A 44 12.63 -2.46 -34.39
N CYS A 45 12.18 -3.63 -33.91
CA CYS A 45 12.64 -4.18 -32.64
C CYS A 45 13.71 -5.25 -32.85
N VAL A 46 14.53 -5.47 -31.82
CA VAL A 46 15.52 -6.54 -31.75
C VAL A 46 15.09 -7.50 -30.66
N CYS A 47 14.87 -8.77 -31.05
CA CYS A 47 14.50 -9.83 -30.14
C CYS A 47 15.69 -10.78 -29.93
N ASP A 48 16.05 -11.04 -28.68
CA ASP A 48 17.17 -11.89 -28.29
C ASP A 48 16.69 -13.27 -27.79
N GLU A 49 17.58 -14.28 -27.80
CA GLU A 49 17.31 -15.64 -27.31
C GLU A 49 16.97 -15.68 -25.81
N GLN A 50 17.33 -14.64 -25.06
CA GLN A 50 16.98 -14.47 -23.65
C GLN A 50 15.54 -13.95 -23.41
N LEU A 51 14.68 -13.95 -24.43
CA LEU A 51 13.29 -13.46 -24.36
C LEU A 51 13.22 -11.96 -24.03
N VAL A 52 14.22 -11.22 -24.50
CA VAL A 52 14.33 -9.76 -24.38
C VAL A 52 13.90 -9.15 -25.70
N VAL A 53 12.95 -8.23 -25.65
CA VAL A 53 12.51 -7.43 -26.81
C VAL A 53 12.93 -5.99 -26.60
N GLN A 54 13.86 -5.53 -27.43
CA GLN A 54 14.44 -4.20 -27.39
C GLN A 54 13.92 -3.36 -28.56
N CYS A 55 13.12 -2.35 -28.25
CA CYS A 55 12.50 -1.41 -29.19
C CYS A 55 12.85 0.05 -28.87
N ALA A 56 13.89 0.30 -28.06
CA ALA A 56 14.22 1.64 -27.62
C ALA A 56 14.69 2.55 -28.76
N GLY A 57 14.27 3.82 -28.75
CA GLY A 57 14.77 4.85 -29.66
C GLY A 57 14.29 4.73 -31.11
N GLN A 58 13.23 3.98 -31.38
CA GLN A 58 12.74 3.66 -32.73
C GLN A 58 11.67 4.63 -33.27
N HIS A 59 11.44 5.73 -32.53
CA HIS A 59 10.42 6.74 -32.81
C HIS A 59 9.00 6.16 -32.94
N LEU A 60 8.70 5.11 -32.17
CA LEU A 60 7.39 4.46 -32.20
C LEU A 60 6.33 5.39 -31.61
N THR A 61 5.21 5.56 -32.32
CA THR A 61 4.04 6.31 -31.84
C THR A 61 2.98 5.40 -31.23
N THR A 62 3.00 4.12 -31.61
CA THR A 62 2.07 3.09 -31.15
C THR A 62 2.86 1.95 -30.53
N PHE A 63 2.23 1.23 -29.60
CA PHE A 63 2.79 0.02 -29.03
C PHE A 63 3.07 -1.03 -30.14
N PRO A 64 4.25 -1.70 -30.14
CA PRO A 64 4.60 -2.65 -31.18
C PRO A 64 3.66 -3.87 -31.18
N ALA A 65 3.13 -4.21 -32.35
CA ALA A 65 2.32 -5.41 -32.55
C ALA A 65 3.21 -6.66 -32.68
N ASP A 66 2.60 -7.84 -32.54
CA ASP A 66 3.24 -9.13 -32.79
C ASP A 66 4.44 -9.43 -31.89
N LEU A 67 4.37 -9.04 -30.60
CA LEU A 67 5.37 -9.41 -29.61
C LEU A 67 5.29 -10.92 -29.27
N PRO A 68 6.45 -11.59 -29.08
CA PRO A 68 6.45 -12.98 -28.61
C PRO A 68 5.77 -13.13 -27.25
N LEU A 69 4.84 -14.06 -27.11
CA LEU A 69 4.11 -14.28 -25.84
C LEU A 69 5.01 -14.68 -24.67
N ALA A 70 6.17 -15.29 -24.96
CA ALA A 70 7.16 -15.69 -23.97
C ALA A 70 8.11 -14.55 -23.52
N THR A 71 7.89 -13.31 -23.99
CA THR A 71 8.75 -12.15 -23.66
C THR A 71 8.81 -11.95 -22.15
N ARG A 72 10.03 -11.90 -21.60
CA ARG A 72 10.28 -11.64 -20.18
C ARG A 72 10.73 -10.22 -19.89
N GLN A 73 11.38 -9.59 -20.86
CA GLN A 73 11.85 -8.20 -20.74
C GLN A 73 11.41 -7.44 -21.98
N LEU A 74 10.66 -6.36 -21.78
CA LEU A 74 10.21 -5.47 -22.84
C LEU A 74 10.76 -4.08 -22.57
N ILE A 75 11.59 -3.60 -23.49
CA ILE A 75 12.21 -2.27 -23.42
C ILE A 75 11.68 -1.47 -24.61
N ILE A 76 10.79 -0.53 -24.33
CA ILE A 76 10.15 0.36 -25.31
C ILE A 76 10.46 1.83 -24.99
N SER A 77 11.55 2.08 -24.27
CA SER A 77 11.95 3.42 -23.83
C SER A 77 12.42 4.34 -24.96
N ASN A 78 12.42 5.65 -24.72
CA ASN A 78 12.82 6.67 -25.72
C ASN A 78 11.98 6.61 -27.01
N ASN A 79 10.67 6.49 -26.88
CA ASN A 79 9.72 6.49 -27.99
C ASN A 79 8.69 7.62 -27.81
N ARG A 80 7.59 7.60 -28.57
CA ARG A 80 6.50 8.59 -28.51
C ARG A 80 5.15 7.90 -28.31
N ILE A 81 5.15 6.81 -27.54
CA ILE A 81 3.96 6.02 -27.29
C ILE A 81 3.06 6.80 -26.32
N ALA A 82 1.81 7.03 -26.72
CA ALA A 82 0.83 7.79 -25.94
C ALA A 82 -0.01 6.90 -24.99
N GLU A 83 -0.20 5.64 -25.36
CA GLU A 83 -1.04 4.69 -24.62
C GLU A 83 -0.46 3.28 -24.65
N LEU A 84 -0.65 2.55 -23.55
CA LEU A 84 -0.34 1.13 -23.45
C LEU A 84 -1.64 0.33 -23.64
N PRO A 85 -1.81 -0.39 -24.76
CA PRO A 85 -3.04 -1.12 -25.04
C PRO A 85 -3.21 -2.29 -24.05
N PRO A 86 -4.25 -2.30 -23.21
CA PRO A 86 -4.45 -3.31 -22.17
C PRO A 86 -4.43 -4.75 -22.71
N LEU A 87 -5.07 -4.97 -23.86
CA LEU A 87 -5.19 -6.30 -24.44
C LEU A 87 -3.82 -6.86 -24.86
N ALA A 88 -3.01 -6.08 -25.58
CA ALA A 88 -1.70 -6.54 -26.04
C ALA A 88 -0.73 -6.76 -24.88
N LEU A 89 -0.74 -5.87 -23.87
CA LEU A 89 0.13 -5.99 -22.71
C LEU A 89 -0.25 -7.21 -21.85
N ASN A 90 -1.55 -7.46 -21.67
CA ASN A 90 -2.04 -8.59 -20.85
C ASN A 90 -1.77 -9.97 -21.46
N TYR A 91 -1.47 -10.07 -22.76
CA TYR A 91 -0.99 -11.31 -23.37
C TYR A 91 0.44 -11.69 -22.92
N LEU A 92 1.23 -10.71 -22.47
CA LEU A 92 2.61 -10.90 -22.00
C LEU A 92 2.66 -11.34 -20.53
N SER A 93 1.98 -12.44 -20.19
CA SER A 93 1.84 -12.90 -18.79
C SER A 93 3.16 -13.31 -18.11
N ASP A 94 4.21 -13.58 -18.91
CA ASP A 94 5.55 -13.93 -18.45
C ASP A 94 6.49 -12.72 -18.29
N LEU A 95 5.99 -11.51 -18.49
CA LEU A 95 6.79 -10.29 -18.40
C LEU A 95 7.24 -10.04 -16.95
N VAL A 96 8.55 -9.83 -16.77
CA VAL A 96 9.22 -9.56 -15.50
C VAL A 96 9.75 -8.13 -15.45
N TYR A 97 10.17 -7.60 -16.60
CA TYR A 97 10.76 -6.26 -16.72
C TYR A 97 10.06 -5.48 -17.82
N LEU A 98 9.53 -4.31 -17.48
CA LEU A 98 8.93 -3.38 -18.42
C LEU A 98 9.54 -1.99 -18.26
N ASP A 99 10.27 -1.54 -19.27
CA ASP A 99 10.77 -0.17 -19.37
C ASP A 99 10.01 0.56 -20.49
N CYS A 100 9.15 1.48 -20.07
CA CYS A 100 8.44 2.41 -20.95
C CYS A 100 8.80 3.86 -20.62
N SER A 101 9.99 4.09 -20.09
CA SER A 101 10.49 5.42 -19.78
C SER A 101 10.70 6.27 -21.03
N ASN A 102 10.65 7.60 -20.87
CA ASN A 102 10.83 8.57 -21.95
C ASN A 102 9.88 8.31 -23.14
N ASN A 103 8.58 8.34 -22.83
CA ASN A 103 7.48 8.22 -23.77
C ASN A 103 6.49 9.39 -23.55
N SER A 104 5.29 9.32 -24.11
CA SER A 104 4.24 10.35 -23.95
C SER A 104 2.99 9.77 -23.29
N LEU A 105 3.16 8.82 -22.37
CA LEU A 105 2.05 8.19 -21.66
C LEU A 105 1.32 9.24 -20.81
N THR A 106 0.00 9.29 -20.91
CA THR A 106 -0.83 10.26 -20.19
C THR A 106 -1.55 9.66 -18.99
N GLU A 107 -1.99 8.41 -19.11
CA GLU A 107 -2.75 7.69 -18.10
C GLU A 107 -2.36 6.21 -18.09
N VAL A 108 -2.44 5.59 -16.93
CA VAL A 108 -2.30 4.14 -16.73
C VAL A 108 -3.43 3.69 -15.80
N SER A 109 -3.96 2.48 -16.03
CA SER A 109 -5.09 1.97 -15.26
C SER A 109 -4.85 0.54 -14.82
N GLN A 110 -5.67 0.06 -13.88
CA GLN A 110 -5.68 -1.34 -13.46
C GLN A 110 -5.81 -2.30 -14.66
N SER A 111 -6.59 -1.92 -15.68
CA SER A 111 -6.82 -2.74 -16.87
C SER A 111 -5.55 -2.94 -17.71
N THR A 112 -4.69 -1.91 -17.78
CA THR A 112 -3.42 -1.92 -18.53
C THR A 112 -2.50 -3.04 -18.04
N PHE A 113 -2.53 -3.35 -16.75
CA PHE A 113 -1.62 -4.29 -16.10
C PHE A 113 -2.30 -5.59 -15.62
N GLY A 114 -3.57 -5.81 -15.99
CA GLY A 114 -4.45 -6.82 -15.40
C GLY A 114 -3.91 -8.24 -15.28
N ASN A 115 -3.02 -8.69 -16.17
CA ASN A 115 -2.47 -10.06 -16.16
C ASN A 115 -0.95 -10.13 -15.90
N LEU A 116 -0.30 -9.02 -15.57
CA LEU A 116 1.16 -8.95 -15.40
C LEU A 116 1.62 -9.33 -13.98
N ARG A 117 1.22 -10.51 -13.51
CA ARG A 117 1.45 -10.93 -12.12
C ARG A 117 2.91 -11.19 -11.77
N LYS A 118 3.75 -11.45 -12.78
CA LYS A 118 5.19 -11.73 -12.65
C LYS A 118 6.06 -10.49 -12.81
N LEU A 119 5.48 -9.35 -13.14
CA LEU A 119 6.22 -8.11 -13.35
C LEU A 119 6.86 -7.68 -12.03
N ALA A 120 8.18 -7.55 -12.04
CA ALA A 120 8.98 -7.18 -10.89
C ALA A 120 9.53 -5.76 -11.00
N TYR A 121 9.78 -5.27 -12.22
CA TYR A 121 10.28 -3.94 -12.50
C TYR A 121 9.39 -3.22 -13.50
N LEU A 122 8.93 -2.03 -13.12
CA LEU A 122 8.15 -1.14 -13.99
C LEU A 122 8.76 0.28 -13.96
N ASP A 123 9.14 0.77 -15.13
CA ASP A 123 9.64 2.13 -15.31
C ASP A 123 8.71 2.95 -16.21
N LEU A 124 8.06 3.93 -15.60
CA LEU A 124 7.17 4.92 -16.20
C LEU A 124 7.79 6.32 -16.15
N SER A 125 9.10 6.43 -15.93
CA SER A 125 9.78 7.72 -15.77
C SER A 125 9.78 8.53 -17.08
N PHE A 126 9.91 9.85 -17.00
CA PHE A 126 9.94 10.75 -18.17
C PHE A 126 8.71 10.56 -19.08
N ASN A 127 7.51 10.54 -18.49
CA ASN A 127 6.26 10.51 -19.21
C ASN A 127 5.42 11.76 -18.87
N THR A 128 4.16 11.78 -19.31
CA THR A 128 3.23 12.90 -19.07
C THR A 128 2.04 12.45 -18.22
N LEU A 129 2.27 11.53 -17.28
CA LEU A 129 1.24 11.01 -16.39
C LEU A 129 0.62 12.14 -15.57
N ARG A 130 -0.70 12.13 -15.41
CA ARG A 130 -1.43 13.18 -14.67
C ARG A 130 -1.84 12.78 -13.25
N ARG A 131 -2.31 11.55 -13.11
CA ARG A 131 -2.85 11.00 -11.86
C ARG A 131 -2.70 9.49 -11.85
N VAL A 132 -2.59 8.91 -10.65
CA VAL A 132 -2.64 7.47 -10.43
C VAL A 132 -3.91 7.15 -9.67
N GLU A 133 -4.81 6.40 -10.31
CA GLU A 133 -6.09 6.00 -9.72
C GLU A 133 -5.92 4.86 -8.71
N ASP A 134 -6.98 4.54 -7.99
CA ASP A 134 -7.00 3.46 -7.02
C ASP A 134 -6.67 2.12 -7.71
N ARG A 135 -5.92 1.27 -7.01
CA ARG A 135 -5.59 -0.10 -7.48
C ARG A 135 -4.94 -0.18 -8.87
N THR A 136 -4.43 0.93 -9.42
CA THR A 136 -3.76 0.96 -10.73
C THR A 136 -2.68 -0.11 -10.84
N PHE A 137 -1.90 -0.30 -9.77
CA PHE A 137 -0.83 -1.30 -9.71
C PHE A 137 -1.25 -2.60 -9.02
N GLY A 138 -2.50 -2.73 -8.56
CA GLY A 138 -2.96 -3.89 -7.77
C GLY A 138 -2.70 -5.26 -8.42
N PRO A 139 -2.92 -5.44 -9.75
CA PRO A 139 -2.63 -6.70 -10.42
C PRO A 139 -1.15 -7.13 -10.41
N LEU A 140 -0.23 -6.19 -10.18
CA LEU A 140 1.23 -6.40 -10.18
C LEU A 140 1.70 -7.00 -8.84
N ALA A 141 1.27 -8.22 -8.53
CA ALA A 141 1.52 -8.88 -7.25
C ALA A 141 3.00 -9.09 -6.91
N SER A 142 3.85 -9.23 -7.94
CA SER A 142 5.30 -9.45 -7.79
C SER A 142 6.14 -8.19 -7.97
N LEU A 143 5.51 -7.01 -8.01
CA LEU A 143 6.21 -5.75 -8.26
C LEU A 143 7.19 -5.43 -7.12
N VAL A 144 8.46 -5.25 -7.46
CA VAL A 144 9.55 -4.97 -6.53
C VAL A 144 10.00 -3.52 -6.65
N MET A 145 10.07 -3.00 -7.87
CA MET A 145 10.54 -1.64 -8.14
C MET A 145 9.58 -0.94 -9.11
N LEU A 146 9.12 0.22 -8.68
CA LEU A 146 8.28 1.13 -9.45
C LEU A 146 8.97 2.48 -9.55
N ARG A 147 9.21 2.94 -10.77
CA ARG A 147 9.73 4.28 -11.04
C ARG A 147 8.72 5.09 -11.83
N MET A 148 8.38 6.26 -11.32
CA MET A 148 7.47 7.22 -11.94
C MET A 148 8.09 8.62 -11.86
N THR A 149 9.39 8.70 -12.08
CA THR A 149 10.18 9.92 -11.92
C THR A 149 10.02 10.85 -13.12
N ASP A 150 10.15 12.17 -12.96
CA ASP A 150 10.06 13.13 -14.08
C ASP A 150 8.74 13.05 -14.87
N ASN A 151 7.60 12.94 -14.17
CA ASN A 151 6.27 13.16 -14.73
C ASN A 151 5.73 14.53 -14.25
N PRO A 152 5.99 15.62 -14.99
CA PRO A 152 5.63 16.97 -14.56
C PRO A 152 4.12 17.21 -14.44
N GLY A 153 3.29 16.36 -15.06
CA GLY A 153 1.84 16.41 -14.93
C GLY A 153 1.29 15.72 -13.69
N LEU A 154 2.10 14.90 -13.00
CA LEU A 154 1.61 14.00 -11.96
C LEU A 154 1.41 14.77 -10.66
N SER A 155 0.15 15.08 -10.35
CA SER A 155 -0.22 15.89 -9.19
C SER A 155 -0.90 15.11 -8.07
N GLU A 156 -1.46 13.93 -8.37
CA GLU A 156 -2.23 13.14 -7.42
C GLU A 156 -1.96 11.64 -7.57
N ILE A 157 -1.77 10.97 -6.43
CA ILE A 157 -1.68 9.52 -6.33
C ILE A 157 -2.71 9.09 -5.29
N HIS A 158 -3.63 8.21 -5.69
CA HIS A 158 -4.66 7.71 -4.79
C HIS A 158 -4.05 6.98 -3.59
N PRO A 159 -4.58 7.16 -2.36
CA PRO A 159 -4.04 6.52 -1.14
C PRO A 159 -3.87 5.01 -1.27
N ASP A 160 -4.82 4.32 -1.92
CA ASP A 160 -4.80 2.87 -2.09
C ASP A 160 -4.10 2.38 -3.37
N ALA A 161 -3.38 3.25 -4.09
CA ALA A 161 -2.69 2.88 -5.33
C ALA A 161 -1.69 1.71 -5.14
N PHE A 162 -1.09 1.61 -3.95
CA PHE A 162 -0.05 0.61 -3.62
C PHE A 162 -0.50 -0.49 -2.65
N ALA A 163 -1.76 -0.47 -2.21
CA ALA A 163 -2.22 -1.29 -1.07
C ALA A 163 -2.04 -2.81 -1.26
N GLU A 164 -2.10 -3.29 -2.51
CA GLU A 164 -2.01 -4.72 -2.84
C GLU A 164 -0.57 -5.19 -3.16
N ASN A 165 0.38 -4.26 -3.35
CA ASN A 165 1.74 -4.55 -3.82
C ASN A 165 2.71 -4.90 -2.69
N LYS A 166 2.44 -6.01 -1.97
CA LYS A 166 3.20 -6.41 -0.76
C LYS A 166 4.70 -6.67 -0.99
N ALA A 167 5.10 -6.97 -2.23
CA ALA A 167 6.49 -7.23 -2.61
C ALA A 167 7.29 -5.96 -2.93
N LEU A 168 6.64 -4.78 -2.94
CA LEU A 168 7.23 -3.53 -3.37
C LEU A 168 8.32 -3.07 -2.40
N GLN A 169 9.52 -2.88 -2.93
CA GLN A 169 10.71 -2.49 -2.17
C GLN A 169 11.14 -1.06 -2.46
N VAL A 170 11.00 -0.63 -3.73
CA VAL A 170 11.44 0.70 -4.16
C VAL A 170 10.32 1.40 -4.92
N VAL A 171 10.00 2.61 -4.49
CA VAL A 171 9.04 3.50 -5.15
C VAL A 171 9.68 4.85 -5.38
N ASP A 172 9.94 5.22 -6.62
CA ASP A 172 10.47 6.54 -6.95
C ASP A 172 9.37 7.40 -7.59
N VAL A 173 8.97 8.45 -6.90
CA VAL A 173 8.03 9.49 -7.37
C VAL A 173 8.69 10.86 -7.34
N SER A 174 10.02 10.92 -7.46
CA SER A 174 10.75 12.18 -7.52
C SER A 174 10.47 12.98 -8.81
N ARG A 175 10.71 14.29 -8.75
CA ARG A 175 10.58 15.23 -9.88
C ARG A 175 9.20 15.19 -10.56
N ASN A 176 8.15 15.12 -9.74
CA ASN A 176 6.77 15.24 -10.18
C ASN A 176 6.17 16.57 -9.69
N ASN A 177 4.85 16.72 -9.82
CA ASN A 177 4.12 17.90 -9.35
C ASN A 177 3.23 17.57 -8.13
N LEU A 178 3.69 16.64 -7.28
CA LEU A 178 2.95 16.21 -6.10
C LEU A 178 3.02 17.27 -5.00
N THR A 179 1.86 17.64 -4.46
CA THR A 179 1.77 18.57 -3.32
C THR A 179 1.49 17.83 -2.02
N VAL A 180 0.74 16.73 -2.07
CA VAL A 180 0.37 15.90 -0.93
C VAL A 180 0.54 14.43 -1.34
N LEU A 181 0.98 13.59 -0.40
CA LEU A 181 1.04 12.15 -0.60
C LEU A 181 0.54 11.45 0.66
N ASN A 182 -0.53 10.66 0.51
CA ASN A 182 -1.00 9.83 1.61
C ASN A 182 -0.09 8.59 1.74
N ILE A 183 0.55 8.47 2.89
CA ILE A 183 1.52 7.41 3.18
C ILE A 183 0.90 6.15 3.79
N SER A 184 -0.41 6.11 4.04
CA SER A 184 -1.06 5.02 4.79
C SER A 184 -0.82 3.65 4.14
N SER A 185 -0.93 3.56 2.81
CA SER A 185 -0.63 2.33 2.08
C SER A 185 0.86 2.01 2.08
N LEU A 186 1.72 3.00 1.92
CA LEU A 186 3.19 2.84 1.96
C LEU A 186 3.69 2.33 3.31
N LEU A 187 3.09 2.78 4.42
CA LEU A 187 3.41 2.30 5.77
C LEU A 187 3.03 0.82 5.97
N ALA A 188 1.96 0.38 5.31
CA ALA A 188 1.48 -1.00 5.40
C ALA A 188 2.34 -1.99 4.58
N LEU A 189 3.25 -1.51 3.72
CA LEU A 189 4.09 -2.35 2.88
C LEU A 189 5.25 -2.96 3.69
N PRO A 190 5.30 -4.30 3.85
CA PRO A 190 6.30 -4.95 4.71
C PRO A 190 7.71 -4.99 4.10
N ALA A 191 7.80 -4.92 2.77
CA ALA A 191 9.06 -5.04 2.05
C ALA A 191 9.66 -3.69 1.63
N LEU A 192 9.00 -2.57 1.94
CA LEU A 192 9.40 -1.25 1.46
C LEU A 192 10.73 -0.81 2.10
N ARG A 193 11.71 -0.49 1.24
CA ARG A 193 13.08 -0.13 1.62
C ARG A 193 13.47 1.26 1.20
N SER A 194 13.00 1.72 0.05
CA SER A 194 13.40 3.00 -0.51
C SER A 194 12.25 3.74 -1.17
N VAL A 195 12.12 5.03 -0.90
CA VAL A 195 11.16 5.94 -1.52
C VAL A 195 11.85 7.22 -1.99
N GLY A 196 11.64 7.56 -3.26
CA GLY A 196 12.09 8.82 -3.86
C GLY A 196 10.99 9.87 -3.84
N LEU A 197 11.22 11.00 -3.17
CA LEU A 197 10.24 12.09 -3.00
C LEU A 197 10.78 13.45 -3.46
N SER A 198 12.05 13.54 -3.83
CA SER A 198 12.71 14.82 -4.15
C SER A 198 12.08 15.52 -5.34
N GLY A 199 12.29 16.83 -5.49
CA GLY A 199 11.85 17.57 -6.68
C GLY A 199 10.33 17.71 -6.86
N ASN A 200 9.55 17.55 -5.79
CA ASN A 200 8.11 17.80 -5.78
C ASN A 200 7.78 19.07 -4.96
N PRO A 201 6.75 19.85 -5.34
CA PRO A 201 6.32 21.04 -4.62
C PRO A 201 5.48 20.71 -3.38
N TRP A 202 6.06 20.00 -2.41
CA TRP A 202 5.35 19.52 -1.22
C TRP A 202 4.67 20.65 -0.44
N SER A 203 3.40 20.46 -0.10
CA SER A 203 2.66 21.31 0.83
C SER A 203 3.04 20.94 2.26
N CYS A 204 3.64 21.87 2.99
CA CYS A 204 3.99 21.74 4.41
C CYS A 204 2.90 22.41 5.25
N ARG A 205 1.68 21.87 5.13
CA ARG A 205 0.50 22.19 5.93
C ARG A 205 0.02 20.94 6.65
N CYS A 206 -1.00 21.08 7.49
CA CYS A 206 -1.55 19.97 8.28
C CYS A 206 -1.97 18.76 7.44
N ASP A 207 -2.45 18.98 6.21
CA ASP A 207 -2.89 17.93 5.29
C ASP A 207 -1.77 16.93 4.92
N ASN A 208 -0.50 17.32 5.08
CA ASN A 208 0.66 16.51 4.73
C ASN A 208 1.58 16.29 5.95
N GLU A 209 1.07 16.51 7.16
CA GLU A 209 1.81 16.34 8.40
C GLU A 209 2.41 14.93 8.50
N ASP A 210 1.60 13.91 8.22
CA ASP A 210 2.02 12.51 8.31
C ASP A 210 3.25 12.21 7.44
N LEU A 211 3.26 12.70 6.20
CA LEU A 211 4.41 12.57 5.30
C LEU A 211 5.64 13.24 5.89
N SER A 212 5.51 14.48 6.36
CA SER A 212 6.63 15.24 6.92
C SER A 212 7.22 14.58 8.16
N LEU A 213 6.38 14.00 9.02
CA LEU A 213 6.81 13.26 10.19
C LEU A 213 7.43 11.90 9.81
N TRP A 214 6.87 11.22 8.83
CA TRP A 214 7.42 9.96 8.35
C TRP A 214 8.82 10.14 7.75
N VAL A 215 9.02 11.20 6.96
CA VAL A 215 10.34 11.57 6.43
C VAL A 215 11.33 11.89 7.55
N HIS A 216 10.87 12.52 8.63
CA HIS A 216 11.70 12.78 9.80
C HIS A 216 12.18 11.49 10.49
N LEU A 217 11.27 10.55 10.73
CA LEU A 217 11.53 9.35 11.53
C LEU A 217 12.27 8.26 10.75
N GLU A 218 11.98 8.12 9.45
CA GLU A 218 12.42 7.00 8.61
C GLU A 218 13.47 7.42 7.58
N SER A 219 14.41 8.30 7.96
CA SER A 219 15.42 8.89 7.07
C SER A 219 16.12 7.89 6.13
N PHE A 220 16.47 6.69 6.62
CA PHE A 220 17.15 5.65 5.85
C PHE A 220 16.33 5.12 4.65
N LYS A 221 15.00 5.32 4.63
CA LYS A 221 14.14 4.89 3.53
C LYS A 221 14.17 5.86 2.35
N PHE A 222 14.83 7.01 2.43
CA PHE A 222 14.76 8.00 1.35
C PHE A 222 16.04 7.99 0.52
N GLN A 223 15.88 7.86 -0.80
CA GLN A 223 17.02 7.78 -1.73
C GLN A 223 17.78 9.12 -1.85
N ASP A 224 17.07 10.23 -1.61
CA ASP A 224 17.54 11.60 -1.85
C ASP A 224 17.69 12.39 -0.53
N GLU A 225 18.40 11.83 0.45
CA GLU A 225 18.59 12.43 1.78
C GLU A 225 18.98 13.92 1.67
N GLY A 226 18.05 14.81 2.02
CA GLY A 226 18.28 16.26 2.09
C GLY A 226 17.85 17.10 0.89
N GLN A 227 17.28 16.51 -0.17
CA GLN A 227 16.74 17.25 -1.33
C GLN A 227 15.20 17.41 -1.30
N THR A 228 14.52 16.78 -0.36
CA THR A 228 13.07 16.90 -0.18
C THR A 228 12.74 18.17 0.60
N VAL A 229 12.22 19.17 -0.11
CA VAL A 229 11.91 20.49 0.46
C VAL A 229 10.43 20.83 0.31
N CYS A 230 9.95 21.71 1.19
CA CYS A 230 8.64 22.31 1.11
C CYS A 230 8.56 23.28 -0.08
N GLY A 231 7.51 23.15 -0.89
CA GLY A 231 7.12 24.10 -1.93
C GLY A 231 6.13 25.16 -1.46
N SER A 232 5.31 24.84 -0.45
CA SER A 232 4.32 25.76 0.12
C SER A 232 4.06 25.47 1.61
N PRO A 233 3.49 26.38 2.42
CA PRO A 233 3.25 27.81 2.13
C PRO A 233 4.56 28.60 1.99
N ALA A 234 4.49 29.86 1.50
CA ALA A 234 5.66 30.70 1.22
C ALA A 234 6.62 30.82 2.41
N ASP A 235 6.08 30.88 3.64
CA ASP A 235 6.86 31.00 4.88
C ASP A 235 7.73 29.77 5.18
N MET A 236 7.38 28.60 4.62
CA MET A 236 8.11 27.35 4.80
C MET A 236 8.84 26.91 3.54
N GLN A 237 8.76 27.68 2.45
CA GLN A 237 9.35 27.30 1.17
C GLN A 237 10.87 27.11 1.29
N GLY A 238 11.39 26.02 0.73
CA GLY A 238 12.81 25.68 0.76
C GLY A 238 13.30 25.02 2.06
N ARG A 239 12.47 24.96 3.12
CA ARG A 239 12.78 24.15 4.31
C ARG A 239 12.69 22.66 4.00
N ARG A 240 13.51 21.84 4.64
CA ARG A 240 13.48 20.39 4.45
C ARG A 240 12.20 19.79 5.05
N LEU A 241 11.57 18.89 4.29
CA LEU A 241 10.30 18.29 4.65
C LEU A 241 10.38 17.52 5.99
N GLY A 242 11.48 16.79 6.22
CA GLY A 242 11.70 16.08 7.48
C GLY A 242 12.01 16.98 8.68
N GLU A 243 12.45 18.23 8.49
CA GLU A 243 12.73 19.15 9.61
C GLU A 243 11.45 19.82 10.13
N VAL A 244 10.47 20.02 9.25
CA VAL A 244 9.21 20.69 9.62
C VAL A 244 8.20 19.74 10.26
N GLY A 245 8.38 18.41 10.16
CA GLY A 245 7.36 17.44 10.60
C GLY A 245 6.97 17.53 12.08
N ILE A 246 7.95 17.62 12.99
CA ILE A 246 7.65 17.79 14.43
C ILE A 246 6.95 19.13 14.68
N GLN A 247 7.40 20.20 14.00
CA GLN A 247 6.80 21.52 14.13
C GLN A 247 5.34 21.52 13.64
N LEU A 248 5.06 20.90 12.48
CA LEU A 248 3.70 20.73 11.97
C LEU A 248 2.84 19.96 12.95
N ARG A 249 3.34 18.84 13.49
CA ARG A 249 2.58 18.04 14.45
C ARG A 249 2.12 18.82 15.67
N THR A 250 2.98 19.68 16.22
CA THR A 250 2.59 20.55 17.33
C THR A 250 1.61 21.67 16.95
N LEU A 251 1.65 22.13 15.69
CA LEU A 251 0.77 23.20 15.19
C LEU A 251 -0.62 22.66 14.81
N CYS A 252 -0.67 21.44 14.26
CA CYS A 252 -1.85 20.84 13.64
C CYS A 252 -2.63 19.95 14.62
N HIS A 253 -1.94 19.16 15.44
CA HIS A 253 -2.55 18.56 16.62
C HIS A 253 -2.55 19.59 17.73
N GLN A 254 -3.63 20.36 17.77
CA GLN A 254 -3.99 21.24 18.87
C GLN A 254 -3.97 20.39 20.16
N THR A 255 -2.86 20.40 20.89
CA THR A 255 -2.86 19.99 22.29
C THR A 255 -3.93 20.86 22.95
N LEU A 256 -4.93 20.22 23.57
CA LEU A 256 -6.06 20.86 24.26
C LEU A 256 -5.70 22.29 24.70
N GLY A 257 -6.43 23.29 24.22
CA GLY A 257 -6.15 24.66 24.62
C GLY A 257 -6.30 24.83 26.13
N SER A 258 -5.75 25.90 26.69
CA SER A 258 -5.95 26.20 28.13
C SER A 258 -7.44 26.27 28.51
N TRP A 259 -8.30 26.69 27.57
CA TRP A 259 -9.75 26.69 27.72
C TRP A 259 -10.36 25.29 27.78
N ASP A 260 -9.85 24.34 26.99
CA ASP A 260 -10.30 22.95 27.02
C ASP A 260 -9.91 22.31 28.35
N TYR A 261 -8.68 22.55 28.83
CA TYR A 261 -8.27 22.12 30.17
C TYR A 261 -9.15 22.72 31.27
N LEU A 262 -9.45 24.02 31.22
CA LEU A 262 -10.36 24.67 32.17
C LEU A 262 -11.75 24.02 32.13
N PHE A 263 -12.27 23.74 30.93
CA PHE A 263 -13.54 23.06 30.73
C PHE A 263 -13.56 21.66 31.35
N PHE A 264 -12.51 20.84 31.14
CA PHE A 264 -12.40 19.52 31.76
C PHE A 264 -12.31 19.59 33.29
N VAL A 265 -11.59 20.56 33.83
CA VAL A 265 -11.51 20.79 35.29
C VAL A 265 -12.88 21.18 35.85
N VAL A 266 -13.60 22.08 35.19
CA VAL A 266 -14.95 22.51 35.62
C VAL A 266 -15.93 21.35 35.57
N ILE A 267 -15.95 20.58 34.47
CA ILE A 267 -16.80 19.38 34.36
C ILE A 267 -16.46 18.37 35.46
N GLY A 268 -15.18 18.12 35.70
CA GLY A 268 -14.73 17.23 36.76
C GLY A 268 -15.25 17.66 38.13
N PHE A 269 -15.21 18.96 38.43
CA PHE A 269 -15.75 19.51 39.68
C PHE A 269 -17.26 19.37 39.77
N VAL A 270 -18.00 19.64 38.69
CA VAL A 270 -19.47 19.51 38.66
C VAL A 270 -19.90 18.06 38.88
N ILE A 271 -19.27 17.09 38.21
CA ILE A 271 -19.57 15.66 38.38
C ILE A 271 -19.27 15.22 39.82
N PHE A 272 -18.13 15.62 40.37
CA PHE A 272 -17.75 15.28 41.74
C PHE A 272 -18.72 15.88 42.78
N ALA A 273 -19.10 17.15 42.62
CA ALA A 273 -20.06 17.81 43.50
C ALA A 273 -21.44 17.16 43.41
N ALA A 274 -21.93 16.87 42.21
CA ALA A 274 -23.21 16.19 42.01
C ALA A 274 -23.20 14.77 42.62
N GLY A 275 -22.11 14.02 42.44
CA GLY A 275 -21.89 12.71 43.06
C GLY A 275 -21.92 12.79 44.59
N THR A 276 -21.26 13.79 45.16
CA THR A 276 -21.25 14.01 46.62
C THR A 276 -22.64 14.35 47.17
N VAL A 277 -23.37 15.25 46.50
CA VAL A 277 -24.72 15.66 46.91
C VAL A 277 -25.71 14.50 46.81
N SER A 278 -25.66 13.74 45.72
CA SER A 278 -26.53 12.56 45.53
C SER A 278 -26.26 11.47 46.56
N ALA A 279 -24.99 11.17 46.87
CA ALA A 279 -24.64 10.21 47.91
C ALA A 279 -25.12 10.65 49.29
N TRP A 280 -24.93 11.92 49.63
CA TRP A 280 -25.43 12.49 50.88
C TRP A 280 -26.96 12.41 50.97
N LEU A 281 -27.67 12.77 49.91
CA LEU A 281 -29.13 12.70 49.85
C LEU A 281 -29.64 11.26 50.03
N MET A 282 -29.03 10.30 49.33
CA MET A 282 -29.38 8.88 49.47
C MET A 282 -29.16 8.37 50.91
N GLY A 283 -28.06 8.77 51.56
CA GLY A 283 -27.80 8.44 52.96
C GLY A 283 -28.88 8.99 53.90
N VAL A 284 -29.29 10.25 53.70
CA VAL A 284 -30.37 10.87 54.50
C VAL A 284 -31.70 10.14 54.29
N VAL A 285 -32.07 9.86 53.03
CA VAL A 285 -33.31 9.15 52.71
C VAL A 285 -33.33 7.75 53.32
N MET A 286 -32.21 7.02 53.28
CA MET A 286 -32.10 5.69 53.90
C MET A 286 -32.34 5.75 55.42
N VAL A 287 -31.73 6.70 56.13
CA VAL A 287 -31.93 6.85 57.59
C VAL A 287 -33.38 7.23 57.92
N LEU A 288 -33.99 8.11 57.13
CA LEU A 288 -35.41 8.46 57.30
C LEU A 288 -36.33 7.27 57.03
N TYR A 289 -36.01 6.45 56.03
CA TYR A 289 -36.75 5.24 55.70
C TYR A 289 -36.66 4.20 56.82
N GLU A 290 -35.47 3.95 57.38
CA GLU A 290 -35.31 3.08 58.54
C GLU A 290 -36.10 3.59 59.75
N ARG A 291 -36.06 4.90 60.04
CA ARG A 291 -36.86 5.48 61.13
C ARG A 291 -38.36 5.35 60.87
N TYR A 292 -38.80 5.49 59.63
CA TYR A 292 -40.19 5.32 59.24
C TYR A 292 -40.65 3.87 59.44
N ILE A 293 -39.86 2.89 58.97
CA ILE A 293 -40.15 1.47 59.19
C ILE A 293 -40.19 1.16 60.68
N LYS A 294 -39.18 1.56 61.46
CA LYS A 294 -39.16 1.28 62.89
C LYS A 294 -40.40 1.84 63.61
N LYS A 295 -40.82 3.07 63.26
CA LYS A 295 -42.03 3.67 63.83
C LYS A 295 -43.30 2.91 63.41
N LYS A 296 -43.35 2.40 62.18
CA LYS A 296 -44.46 1.59 61.69
C LYS A 296 -44.52 0.24 62.40
N ASP A 297 -43.38 -0.40 62.63
CA ASP A 297 -43.29 -1.66 63.38
C ASP A 297 -43.73 -1.47 64.84
N GLU A 298 -43.26 -0.40 65.50
CA GLU A 298 -43.72 -0.03 66.86
C GLU A 298 -45.25 0.21 66.91
N GLN A 299 -45.82 0.77 65.85
CA GLN A 299 -47.26 1.00 65.78
C GLN A 299 -48.07 -0.28 65.50
N LEU A 300 -47.51 -1.21 64.71
CA LEU A 300 -48.07 -2.55 64.51
C LEU A 300 -47.98 -3.40 65.77
N ASP A 301 -46.90 -3.29 66.55
CA ASP A 301 -46.75 -3.99 67.83
C ASP A 301 -47.78 -3.49 68.86
N LEU A 302 -48.06 -2.17 68.91
CA LEU A 302 -49.11 -1.61 69.76
C LEU A 302 -50.52 -2.06 69.33
N GLU A 303 -50.81 -2.11 68.02
CA GLU A 303 -52.07 -2.63 67.51
C GLU A 303 -52.24 -4.13 67.83
N ASN A 304 -51.16 -4.93 67.77
CA ASN A 304 -51.17 -6.34 68.15
C ASN A 304 -51.29 -6.56 69.67
N GLU A 305 -50.71 -5.67 70.50
CA GLU A 305 -50.87 -5.71 71.96
C GLU A 305 -52.31 -5.37 72.38
N ASP A 306 -52.96 -4.41 71.73
CA ASP A 306 -54.37 -4.09 71.97
C ASP A 306 -55.31 -5.24 71.55
N GLU A 307 -55.06 -5.92 70.42
CA GLU A 307 -55.79 -7.14 70.04
C GLU A 307 -55.57 -8.31 71.03
N SER A 308 -54.37 -8.42 71.62
CA SER A 308 -54.05 -9.44 72.63
C SER A 308 -54.69 -9.16 74.01
N ASN A 309 -54.91 -7.88 74.34
CA ASN A 309 -55.66 -7.46 75.54
C ASN A 309 -57.18 -7.59 75.37
N GLU A 310 -57.72 -7.48 74.15
CA GLU A 310 -59.13 -7.80 73.89
C GLU A 310 -59.39 -9.31 73.89
N THR A 311 -58.45 -10.15 73.42
CA THR A 311 -58.61 -11.61 73.45
C THR A 311 -58.42 -12.24 74.84
N SER A 312 -57.76 -11.56 75.78
CA SER A 312 -57.61 -12.04 77.17
C SER A 312 -58.83 -11.75 78.07
N HIS A 313 -59.78 -10.93 77.62
CA HIS A 313 -61.08 -10.74 78.29
C HIS A 313 -62.24 -11.59 77.74
N SER A 314 -62.03 -12.35 76.67
CA SER A 314 -63.05 -13.24 76.10
C SER A 314 -62.47 -14.56 75.62
N SER A 315 -62.07 -15.44 76.55
CA SER A 315 -62.26 -16.90 76.46
C SER A 315 -61.52 -17.68 77.56
N ARG A 316 -62.03 -17.61 78.80
CA ARG A 316 -61.86 -18.71 79.76
C ARG A 316 -62.96 -19.74 79.47
N GLY A 317 -62.72 -20.63 78.51
CA GLY A 317 -63.73 -21.60 78.09
C GLY A 317 -63.26 -22.69 77.12
N ARG A 318 -62.53 -23.68 77.65
CA ARG A 318 -62.63 -25.12 77.31
C ARG A 318 -61.79 -25.71 76.14
N LYS A 319 -60.73 -26.41 76.57
CA LYS A 319 -60.24 -27.77 76.22
C LYS A 319 -59.64 -28.11 74.83
N ASP A 320 -58.40 -28.63 74.94
CA ASP A 320 -57.83 -29.85 74.35
C ASP A 320 -57.86 -30.06 72.82
N CYS A 321 -56.69 -30.01 72.16
CA CYS A 321 -55.90 -31.21 71.80
C CYS A 321 -54.71 -30.90 70.85
N ASN A 322 -53.50 -31.10 71.37
CA ASN A 322 -52.43 -31.96 70.84
C ASN A 322 -51.94 -31.84 69.37
N ASN A 323 -50.74 -31.22 69.26
CA ASN A 323 -49.47 -31.84 68.83
C ASN A 323 -49.04 -31.96 67.34
N ARG A 324 -47.72 -31.79 67.23
CA ARG A 324 -46.74 -32.17 66.19
C ARG A 324 -46.65 -31.27 64.94
N SER A 325 -45.55 -30.52 64.80
CA SER A 325 -44.14 -30.92 64.59
C SER A 325 -43.83 -31.04 63.11
N LEU A 326 -42.88 -30.22 62.64
CA LEU A 326 -41.71 -30.56 61.82
C LEU A 326 -41.17 -29.23 61.26
N LYS A 327 -40.09 -28.68 61.83
CA LYS A 327 -38.68 -28.93 61.48
C LYS A 327 -38.35 -28.67 60.01
N ASN A 328 -37.21 -27.97 59.89
CA ASN A 328 -36.25 -27.97 58.79
C ASN A 328 -36.62 -27.10 57.59
N THR A 329 -35.71 -26.53 56.81
CA THR A 329 -34.25 -26.25 56.77
C THR A 329 -34.09 -25.55 55.39
N TYR A 330 -32.89 -25.09 55.07
CA TYR A 330 -32.35 -24.70 53.76
C TYR A 330 -32.31 -23.18 53.54
N THR A 331 -31.17 -22.46 53.61
CA THR A 331 -29.79 -22.59 53.07
C THR A 331 -29.60 -21.88 51.73
N VAL A 332 -28.52 -21.08 51.73
CA VAL A 332 -27.65 -20.61 50.63
C VAL A 332 -28.20 -19.51 49.74
#